data_AF-A0A4R7RLX0-F1
#
_entry.id   AF-A0A4R7RLX0-F1
#
_cell.length_a   1.000
_cell.length_b   1.000
_cell.length_c   1.000
_cell.angle_alpha   90.00
_cell.angle_beta   90.00
_cell.angle_gamma   90.00
#
_symmetry.space_group_name_H-M   'P 1'
#
loop_
_entity.id
_entity.type
_entity.pdbx_description
1 polymer ?
#
loop_
_entity_poly.entity_id
_entity_poly.type
_entity_poly.pdbx_seq_one_letter_code
_entity_poly.pdbx_strand_id
1 'polypeptide(L)'
;MAQGPRPRPGQEETTVTIPNPAVSLTEAQVTTVLTQLKELEGQILEMRGSTLSTVMARLRQGMASDQAAMNLYLECDKIVNSERKEADKSEARKRQEDIEKKMDRRPKGGGGAPEETGDFGFAVKLGLQYLILTLEAHEAKDEDFNKMIPKLQEYIQTVVAAAPKLKGRASGYLNNALSPSNPIVDAFSLSRYLNRKEWSTRPMDIGSMYTQTLLPLAEQENKELLPGLWDARITAEGVFRKENMFAPEFELWTRNELPTMRWQRAMYLYQKGPSPINALADMLKVIKENQSHADAPKWVTELRQLVNHSAPTQKSENLDSASSSEQ
;
A
#
# COMPACT_ATOMS: atom_id res chain seq x y z
N MET A 1 19.56 -11.71 56.85
CA MET A 1 18.75 -12.49 55.89
C MET A 1 17.76 -11.53 55.26
N ALA A 2 17.50 -11.42 53.97
CA ALA A 2 18.07 -11.92 52.71
C ALA A 2 17.58 -10.95 51.60
N GLN A 3 18.24 -10.96 50.45
CA GLN A 3 18.18 -9.98 49.36
C GLN A 3 17.03 -10.21 48.34
N GLY A 4 16.55 -9.12 47.72
CA GLY A 4 16.22 -8.95 46.27
C GLY A 4 15.18 -9.83 45.56
N PRO A 5 14.49 -9.28 44.53
CA PRO A 5 15.10 -9.25 43.20
C PRO A 5 15.15 -7.86 42.54
N ARG A 6 16.21 -7.65 41.73
CA ARG A 6 16.54 -6.41 40.99
C ARG A 6 15.74 -6.30 39.69
N PRO A 7 15.31 -5.09 39.27
CA PRO A 7 15.08 -4.75 37.87
C PRO A 7 16.38 -4.30 37.19
N ARG A 8 16.44 -4.47 35.86
CA ARG A 8 17.61 -4.34 34.99
C ARG A 8 18.02 -2.88 34.75
N PRO A 9 19.32 -2.59 34.57
CA PRO A 9 19.78 -1.30 34.04
C PRO A 9 19.59 -1.25 32.52
N GLY A 10 19.00 -0.17 31.99
CA GLY A 10 18.96 0.07 30.54
C GLY A 10 17.70 0.68 29.93
N GLN A 11 16.83 1.35 30.70
CA GLN A 11 15.82 2.25 30.14
C GLN A 11 16.01 3.64 30.74
N GLU A 12 17.04 4.35 30.27
CA GLU A 12 16.99 5.81 30.30
C GLU A 12 16.12 6.24 29.13
N GLU A 13 14.83 6.47 29.42
CA GLU A 13 14.05 7.43 28.65
C GLU A 13 14.83 8.74 28.73
N THR A 14 15.45 9.12 27.62
CA THR A 14 16.01 10.46 27.42
C THR A 14 14.84 11.43 27.31
N THR A 15 14.21 11.70 28.46
CA THR A 15 13.40 12.88 28.67
C THR A 15 14.34 14.06 28.43
N VAL A 16 14.12 14.77 27.33
CA VAL A 16 14.78 16.05 27.09
C VAL A 16 14.30 17.00 28.18
N THR A 17 15.03 17.07 29.28
CA THR A 17 14.84 18.09 30.31
C THR A 17 15.22 19.41 29.66
N ILE A 18 14.21 20.20 29.28
CA ILE A 18 14.43 21.57 28.81
C ILE A 18 14.87 22.36 30.04
N PRO A 19 16.14 22.79 30.16
CA PRO A 19 16.55 23.62 31.28
C PRO A 19 15.81 24.95 31.19
N ASN A 20 15.08 25.30 32.26
CA ASN A 20 14.38 26.58 32.33
C ASN A 20 15.44 27.70 32.40
N PRO A 21 15.53 28.60 31.41
CA PRO A 21 16.59 29.61 31.41
C PRO A 21 16.39 30.59 32.57
N ALA A 22 17.47 30.87 33.32
CA ALA A 22 17.48 31.82 34.43
C ALA A 22 17.30 33.30 34.01
N VAL A 23 17.16 33.56 32.70
CA VAL A 23 16.98 34.88 32.10
C VAL A 23 15.73 34.84 31.21
N SER A 24 14.72 35.65 31.52
CA SER A 24 13.55 35.81 30.65
C SER A 24 13.95 36.61 29.40
N LEU A 25 13.72 36.02 28.23
CA LEU A 25 13.88 36.73 26.96
C LEU A 25 12.89 37.89 26.89
N THR A 26 13.35 39.04 26.40
CA THR A 26 12.45 40.17 26.06
C THR A 26 11.57 39.82 24.87
N GLU A 27 10.40 40.43 24.76
CA GLU A 27 9.44 40.19 23.66
C GLU A 27 10.06 40.43 22.27
N ALA A 28 10.97 41.41 22.17
CA ALA A 28 11.76 41.66 20.97
C ALA A 28 12.75 40.53 20.64
N GLN A 29 13.40 39.94 21.64
CA GLN A 29 14.30 38.78 21.45
C GLN A 29 13.52 37.53 21.04
N VAL A 30 12.36 37.27 21.66
CA VAL A 30 11.49 36.15 21.27
C VAL A 30 11.02 36.29 19.82
N THR A 31 10.56 37.50 19.44
CA THR A 31 10.11 37.77 18.06
C THR A 31 11.24 37.58 17.04
N THR A 32 12.45 38.02 17.40
CA THR A 32 13.64 37.85 16.54
C THR A 32 13.97 36.37 16.34
N VAL A 33 14.02 35.59 17.43
CA VAL A 33 14.31 34.15 17.36
C VAL A 33 13.23 33.40 16.58
N LEU A 34 11.95 33.69 16.80
CA LEU A 34 10.86 33.05 16.05
C LEU A 34 10.90 33.39 14.56
N THR A 35 11.28 34.62 14.20
CA THR A 35 11.44 35.03 12.81
C THR A 35 12.60 34.29 12.15
N GLN A 36 13.74 34.18 12.83
CA GLN A 36 14.90 33.41 12.35
C GLN A 36 14.60 31.91 12.24
N LEU A 37 13.86 31.34 13.19
CA LEU A 37 13.42 29.95 13.13
C LEU A 37 12.51 29.72 11.92
N LYS A 38 11.55 30.61 11.67
CA LYS A 38 10.66 30.52 10.50
C LYS A 38 11.44 30.61 9.18
N GLU A 39 12.44 31.49 9.11
CA GLU A 39 13.30 31.62 7.93
C GLU A 39 14.15 30.35 7.72
N LEU A 40 14.76 29.84 8.79
CA LEU A 40 15.54 28.60 8.76
C LEU A 40 14.66 27.40 8.38
N GLU A 41 13.45 27.30 8.92
CA GLU A 41 12.45 26.30 8.53
C GLU A 41 12.16 26.38 7.03
N GLY A 42 11.95 27.58 6.50
CA GLY A 42 11.77 27.83 5.07
C GLY A 42 12.94 27.33 4.22
N GLN A 43 14.17 27.73 4.58
CA GLN A 43 15.39 27.31 3.87
C GLN A 43 15.61 25.80 3.94
N ILE A 44 15.36 25.18 5.09
CA ILE A 44 15.45 23.72 5.27
C ILE A 44 14.45 23.01 4.36
N LEU A 45 13.20 23.49 4.28
CA LEU A 45 12.18 22.90 3.41
C LEU A 45 12.55 23.03 1.93
N GLU A 46 13.08 24.18 1.52
CA GLU A 46 13.50 24.42 0.12
C GLU A 46 14.69 23.53 -0.28
N MET A 47 15.72 23.43 0.57
CA MET A 47 16.85 22.52 0.35
C MET A 47 16.41 21.05 0.29
N ARG A 48 15.41 20.67 1.10
CA ARG A 48 14.87 19.31 1.08
C ARG A 48 14.14 19.01 -0.22
N GLY A 49 13.33 19.95 -0.72
CA GLY A 49 12.64 19.83 -2.00
C GLY A 49 13.62 19.71 -3.16
N SER A 50 14.67 20.55 -3.19
CA SER A 50 15.70 20.47 -4.23
C SER A 50 16.46 19.14 -4.20
N THR A 51 16.76 18.63 -3.00
CA THR A 51 17.37 17.30 -2.83
C THR A 51 16.44 16.18 -3.33
N LEU A 52 15.16 16.22 -2.98
CA LEU A 52 14.18 15.19 -3.39
C LEU A 52 13.99 15.18 -4.91
N SER A 53 13.90 16.35 -5.55
CA SER A 53 13.80 16.46 -7.01
C SER A 53 15.00 15.82 -7.73
N THR A 54 16.21 16.00 -7.19
CA THR A 54 17.45 15.40 -7.69
C THR A 54 17.43 13.88 -7.54
N VAL A 55 16.98 13.39 -6.38
CA VAL A 55 16.83 11.93 -6.15
C VAL A 55 15.82 11.34 -7.12
N MET A 56 14.65 11.95 -7.31
CA MET A 56 13.66 11.47 -8.27
C MET A 56 14.20 11.44 -9.70
N ALA A 57 15.00 12.42 -10.11
CA ALA A 57 15.67 12.39 -11.42
C ALA A 57 16.60 11.16 -11.55
N ARG A 58 17.36 10.83 -10.49
CA ARG A 58 18.21 9.61 -10.45
C ARG A 58 17.38 8.33 -10.49
N LEU A 59 16.26 8.26 -9.76
CA LEU A 59 15.35 7.12 -9.80
C LEU A 59 14.76 6.94 -11.21
N ARG A 60 14.38 8.02 -11.89
CA ARG A 60 13.86 7.97 -13.29
C ARG A 60 14.92 7.46 -14.26
N GLN A 61 16.19 7.83 -14.09
CA GLN A 61 17.30 7.26 -14.87
C GLN A 61 17.41 5.75 -14.63
N GLY A 62 17.30 5.30 -13.37
CA GLY A 62 17.26 3.87 -13.04
C GLY A 62 16.08 3.13 -13.69
N MET A 63 14.93 3.78 -13.86
CA MET A 63 13.77 3.17 -14.51
C MET A 63 13.87 3.00 -16.04
N ALA A 64 14.88 3.59 -16.69
CA ALA A 64 14.96 3.62 -18.16
C ALA A 64 15.01 2.21 -18.78
N SER A 65 15.57 1.23 -18.08
CA SER A 65 15.58 -0.18 -18.49
C SER A 65 15.75 -1.09 -17.28
N ASP A 66 15.47 -2.39 -17.46
CA ASP A 66 15.67 -3.38 -16.40
C ASP A 66 17.15 -3.41 -15.95
N GLN A 67 18.09 -3.24 -16.89
CA GLN A 67 19.52 -3.15 -16.58
C GLN A 67 19.86 -1.89 -15.75
N ALA A 68 19.29 -0.74 -16.13
CA ALA A 68 19.52 0.50 -15.39
C ALA A 68 18.97 0.42 -13.96
N ALA A 69 17.83 -0.25 -13.78
CA ALA A 69 17.19 -0.42 -12.48
C ALA A 69 18.07 -1.29 -11.56
N MET A 70 18.62 -2.36 -12.13
CA MET A 70 19.54 -3.26 -11.44
C MET A 70 20.87 -2.59 -11.10
N ASN A 71 21.46 -1.82 -12.02
CA ASN A 71 22.68 -1.07 -11.75
C ASN A 71 22.47 -0.09 -10.58
N LEU A 72 21.36 0.65 -10.57
CA LEU A 72 21.03 1.56 -9.48
C LEU A 72 20.85 0.80 -8.15
N TYR A 73 20.15 -0.34 -8.16
CA TYR A 73 19.99 -1.17 -6.97
C TYR A 73 21.33 -1.60 -6.37
N LEU A 74 22.27 -2.04 -7.21
CA LEU A 74 23.61 -2.45 -6.80
C LEU A 74 24.44 -1.29 -6.25
N GLU A 75 24.41 -0.14 -6.92
CA GLU A 75 25.07 1.08 -6.43
C GLU A 75 24.57 1.44 -5.02
N CYS A 76 23.26 1.41 -4.82
CA CYS A 76 22.66 1.68 -3.51
C CYS A 76 23.01 0.61 -2.46
N ASP A 77 23.01 -0.67 -2.82
CA ASP A 77 23.41 -1.76 -1.91
C ASP A 77 24.85 -1.61 -1.45
N LYS A 78 25.75 -1.26 -2.38
CA LYS A 78 27.15 -0.98 -2.06
C LYS A 78 27.29 0.18 -1.06
N ILE A 79 26.61 1.30 -1.30
CA ILE A 79 26.65 2.46 -0.38
C ILE A 79 26.18 2.05 1.03
N VAL A 80 25.05 1.37 1.11
CA VAL A 80 24.43 1.01 2.40
C VAL A 80 25.25 -0.04 3.15
N ASN A 81 25.67 -1.11 2.48
CA ASN A 81 26.26 -2.26 3.16
C ASN A 81 27.78 -2.19 3.26
N SER A 82 28.48 -1.57 2.31
CA SER A 82 29.94 -1.51 2.32
C SER A 82 30.52 -0.19 2.82
N GLU A 83 29.83 0.93 2.55
CA GLU A 83 30.35 2.26 2.89
C GLU A 83 29.79 2.79 4.22
N ARG A 84 28.52 2.47 4.55
CA ARG A 84 27.88 2.93 5.80
C ARG A 84 27.94 1.94 6.97
N LYS A 85 27.88 0.63 6.69
CA LYS A 85 27.83 -0.42 7.72
C LYS A 85 29.20 -1.04 8.07
N GLU A 86 30.30 -0.48 7.53
CA GLU A 86 31.67 -1.00 7.69
C GLU A 86 31.79 -2.52 7.43
N ALA A 87 30.97 -3.09 6.54
CA ALA A 87 31.14 -4.49 6.17
C ALA A 87 32.53 -4.69 5.56
N ASP A 88 33.16 -5.82 5.88
CA ASP A 88 34.46 -6.16 5.29
C ASP A 88 34.36 -6.07 3.77
N LYS A 89 35.31 -5.37 3.13
CA LYS A 89 35.35 -5.17 1.67
C LYS A 89 35.26 -6.50 0.92
N SER A 90 35.74 -7.60 1.53
CA SER A 90 35.63 -8.96 1.01
C SER A 90 34.18 -9.48 1.00
N GLU A 91 33.39 -9.21 2.04
CA GLU A 91 31.98 -9.59 2.16
C GLU A 91 31.10 -8.77 1.21
N ALA A 92 31.36 -7.46 1.12
CA ALA A 92 30.69 -6.57 0.19
C ALA A 92 30.87 -7.00 -1.27
N ARG A 93 32.11 -7.34 -1.65
CA ARG A 93 32.43 -7.85 -2.99
C ARG A 93 31.77 -9.20 -3.26
N LYS A 94 31.78 -10.11 -2.28
CA LYS A 94 31.10 -11.41 -2.40
C LYS A 94 29.59 -11.26 -2.56
N ARG A 95 28.96 -10.37 -1.79
CA ARG A 95 27.52 -10.03 -1.92
C ARG A 95 27.23 -9.47 -3.32
N GLN A 96 28.07 -8.55 -3.80
CA GLN A 96 27.96 -7.98 -5.14
C GLN A 96 28.02 -9.05 -6.23
N GLU A 97 29.06 -9.90 -6.20
CA GLU A 97 29.24 -11.01 -7.15
C GLU A 97 28.09 -12.03 -7.07
N ASP A 98 27.56 -12.29 -5.87
CA ASP A 98 26.41 -13.19 -5.69
C ASP A 98 25.12 -12.62 -6.26
N ILE A 99 24.88 -11.31 -6.12
CA ILE A 99 23.71 -10.65 -6.72
C ILE A 99 23.90 -10.60 -8.24
N GLU A 100 25.07 -10.25 -8.76
CA GLU A 100 25.37 -10.20 -10.19
C GLU A 100 25.28 -11.59 -10.86
N LYS A 101 25.79 -12.65 -10.22
CA LYS A 101 25.57 -14.04 -10.67
C LYS A 101 24.10 -14.46 -10.65
N LYS A 102 23.30 -13.90 -9.74
CA LYS A 102 21.84 -14.11 -9.71
C LYS A 102 21.12 -13.30 -10.80
N MET A 103 21.74 -12.24 -11.34
CA MET A 103 21.24 -11.46 -12.48
C MET A 103 21.57 -12.12 -13.82
N ASP A 104 22.78 -12.68 -13.96
CA ASP A 104 23.25 -13.32 -15.19
C ASP A 104 22.53 -14.64 -15.49
N ARG A 105 21.86 -15.21 -14.49
CA ARG A 105 20.88 -16.28 -14.66
C ARG A 105 19.59 -15.73 -15.28
N ARG A 106 19.66 -15.24 -16.53
CA ARG A 106 18.60 -15.59 -17.47
C ARG A 106 18.53 -17.12 -17.47
N PRO A 107 17.34 -17.73 -17.38
CA PRO A 107 17.20 -19.17 -17.37
C PRO A 107 17.61 -19.76 -18.73
N LYS A 108 18.91 -19.87 -18.99
CA LYS A 108 19.49 -20.77 -19.96
C LYS A 108 19.75 -22.09 -19.24
N GLY A 109 18.68 -22.89 -19.13
CA GLY A 109 18.78 -24.28 -18.66
C GLY A 109 18.72 -24.49 -17.14
N GLY A 110 17.53 -24.84 -16.64
CA GLY A 110 17.33 -26.07 -15.86
C GLY A 110 17.97 -26.24 -14.47
N GLY A 111 18.46 -25.20 -13.79
CA GLY A 111 19.05 -25.35 -12.43
C GLY A 111 18.13 -24.97 -11.25
N GLY A 112 17.02 -24.30 -11.54
CA GLY A 112 15.93 -23.95 -10.62
C GLY A 112 14.77 -23.53 -11.51
N ALA A 113 13.54 -23.98 -11.22
CA ALA A 113 12.42 -23.79 -12.13
C ALA A 113 12.28 -22.29 -12.49
N PRO A 114 12.51 -21.89 -13.75
CA PRO A 114 12.47 -20.48 -14.19
C PRO A 114 11.16 -19.75 -13.85
N GLU A 115 10.08 -20.51 -13.69
CA GLU A 115 8.75 -20.04 -13.28
C GLU A 115 8.63 -19.70 -11.81
N GLU A 116 9.45 -20.28 -10.92
CA GLU A 116 9.27 -20.11 -9.47
C GLU A 116 9.87 -18.80 -8.94
N THR A 117 10.95 -18.28 -9.55
CA THR A 117 11.66 -17.12 -9.00
C THR A 117 11.21 -15.77 -9.52
N GLY A 118 10.45 -15.75 -10.63
CA GLY A 118 10.04 -14.54 -11.32
C GLY A 118 11.21 -13.74 -11.94
N ASP A 119 10.88 -12.60 -12.54
CA ASP A 119 11.83 -11.67 -13.15
C ASP A 119 12.23 -10.58 -12.14
N PHE A 120 13.39 -10.76 -11.52
CA PHE A 120 13.88 -9.84 -10.49
C PHE A 120 14.21 -8.46 -11.03
N GLY A 121 14.85 -8.36 -12.21
CA GLY A 121 15.21 -7.07 -12.80
C GLY A 121 13.98 -6.23 -13.12
N PHE A 122 12.96 -6.89 -13.65
CA PHE A 122 11.67 -6.27 -13.88
C PHE A 122 10.97 -5.86 -12.57
N ALA A 123 11.03 -6.68 -11.51
CA ALA A 123 10.50 -6.32 -10.20
C ALA A 123 11.21 -5.11 -9.56
N VAL A 124 12.53 -4.97 -9.74
CA VAL A 124 13.29 -3.78 -9.31
C VAL A 124 12.80 -2.55 -10.04
N LYS A 125 12.62 -2.63 -11.36
CA LYS A 125 12.07 -1.53 -12.16
C LYS A 125 10.66 -1.14 -11.73
N LEU A 126 9.76 -2.10 -11.48
CA LEU A 126 8.42 -1.80 -10.94
C LEU A 126 8.48 -1.20 -9.53
N GLY A 127 9.38 -1.67 -8.69
CA GLY A 127 9.63 -1.09 -7.37
C GLY A 127 10.05 0.38 -7.46
N LEU A 128 10.94 0.71 -8.39
CA LEU A 128 11.31 2.09 -8.70
C LEU A 128 10.12 2.92 -9.22
N GLN A 129 9.31 2.36 -10.12
CA GLN A 129 8.10 3.02 -10.63
C GLN A 129 7.15 3.40 -9.50
N TYR A 130 6.86 2.47 -8.61
CA TYR A 130 5.97 2.74 -7.48
C TYR A 130 6.60 3.68 -6.44
N LEU A 131 7.91 3.59 -6.23
CA LEU A 131 8.64 4.50 -5.36
C LEU A 131 8.54 5.94 -5.89
N ILE A 132 8.82 6.18 -7.17
CA ILE A 132 8.67 7.49 -7.79
C ILE A 132 7.23 7.98 -7.69
N LEU A 133 6.25 7.10 -8.00
CA LEU A 133 4.84 7.44 -7.87
C LEU A 133 4.47 7.86 -6.44
N THR A 134 5.04 7.19 -5.44
CA THR A 134 4.83 7.50 -4.02
C THR A 134 5.49 8.82 -3.60
N LEU A 135 6.68 9.13 -4.14
CA LEU A 135 7.34 10.42 -3.90
C LEU A 135 6.59 11.56 -4.58
N GLU A 136 6.09 11.36 -5.81
CA GLU A 136 5.23 12.32 -6.50
C GLU A 136 3.92 12.53 -5.73
N ALA A 137 3.32 11.46 -5.22
CA ALA A 137 2.17 11.55 -4.33
C ALA A 137 2.51 12.36 -3.08
N HIS A 138 3.66 12.14 -2.45
CA HIS A 138 4.09 12.90 -1.27
C HIS A 138 4.24 14.40 -1.57
N GLU A 139 4.83 14.78 -2.71
CA GLU A 139 4.99 16.18 -3.09
C GLU A 139 3.68 16.84 -3.59
N ALA A 140 2.71 16.05 -4.03
CA ALA A 140 1.44 16.57 -4.53
C ALA A 140 0.65 17.29 -3.42
N LYS A 141 0.30 18.55 -3.68
CA LYS A 141 -0.70 19.27 -2.88
C LYS A 141 -2.08 18.65 -3.10
N ASP A 142 -3.00 18.86 -2.17
CA ASP A 142 -4.33 18.25 -2.21
C ASP A 142 -5.08 18.57 -3.53
N GLU A 143 -4.98 19.81 -4.02
CA GLU A 143 -5.57 20.25 -5.29
C GLU A 143 -4.99 19.53 -6.52
N ASP A 144 -3.74 19.10 -6.44
CA ASP A 144 -3.03 18.41 -7.52
C ASP A 144 -3.06 16.88 -7.38
N PHE A 145 -3.50 16.36 -6.24
CA PHE A 145 -3.43 14.94 -5.93
C PHE A 145 -4.29 14.08 -6.86
N ASN A 146 -5.37 14.64 -7.42
CA ASN A 146 -6.19 13.96 -8.43
C ASN A 146 -5.40 13.60 -9.70
N LYS A 147 -4.29 14.30 -9.99
CA LYS A 147 -3.39 13.95 -11.10
C LYS A 147 -2.69 12.61 -10.88
N MET A 148 -2.70 12.08 -9.66
CA MET A 148 -2.16 10.76 -9.33
C MET A 148 -3.10 9.62 -9.74
N ILE A 149 -4.39 9.86 -9.90
CA ILE A 149 -5.39 8.85 -10.29
C ILE A 149 -4.99 8.09 -11.57
N PRO A 150 -4.77 8.76 -12.72
CA PRO A 150 -4.44 8.06 -13.96
C PRO A 150 -3.10 7.32 -13.85
N LYS A 151 -2.11 7.89 -13.13
CA LYS A 151 -0.80 7.26 -12.93
C LYS A 151 -0.89 5.99 -12.08
N LEU A 152 -1.70 6.02 -11.02
CA LEU A 152 -1.94 4.86 -10.16
C LEU A 152 -2.71 3.76 -10.89
N GLN A 153 -3.71 4.13 -11.70
CA GLN A 153 -4.43 3.17 -12.55
C GLN A 153 -3.51 2.51 -13.58
N GLU A 154 -2.65 3.27 -14.24
CA GLU A 154 -1.64 2.75 -15.17
C GLU A 154 -0.65 1.80 -14.45
N TYR A 155 -0.20 2.17 -13.25
CA TYR A 155 0.65 1.30 -12.45
C TYR A 155 -0.06 -0.03 -12.09
N ILE A 156 -1.32 0.03 -11.65
CA ILE A 156 -2.13 -1.17 -11.36
C ILE A 156 -2.21 -2.07 -12.60
N GLN A 157 -2.54 -1.50 -13.76
CA GLN A 157 -2.62 -2.26 -15.01
C GLN A 157 -1.27 -2.92 -15.37
N THR A 158 -0.17 -2.19 -15.16
CA THR A 158 1.18 -2.70 -15.38
C THR A 158 1.50 -3.89 -14.47
N VAL A 159 1.18 -3.80 -13.16
CA VAL A 159 1.39 -4.88 -12.20
C VAL A 159 0.52 -6.09 -12.53
N VAL A 160 -0.75 -5.89 -12.89
CA VAL A 160 -1.67 -6.96 -13.28
C VAL A 160 -1.16 -7.68 -14.53
N ALA A 161 -0.74 -6.94 -15.56
CA ALA A 161 -0.18 -7.53 -16.78
C ALA A 161 1.15 -8.27 -16.52
N ALA A 162 1.91 -7.80 -15.53
CA ALA A 162 3.17 -8.41 -15.11
C ALA A 162 3.02 -9.59 -14.14
N ALA A 163 1.81 -9.92 -13.71
CA ALA A 163 1.57 -10.95 -12.69
C ALA A 163 2.33 -12.28 -12.94
N PRO A 164 2.41 -12.83 -14.17
CA PRO A 164 3.17 -14.06 -14.43
C PRO A 164 4.67 -13.95 -14.15
N LYS A 165 5.24 -12.73 -14.24
CA LYS A 165 6.67 -12.44 -13.99
C LYS A 165 6.95 -12.15 -12.52
N LEU A 166 5.93 -11.90 -11.71
CA LEU A 166 6.06 -11.47 -10.31
C LEU A 166 5.90 -12.64 -9.34
N LYS A 167 6.70 -13.69 -9.52
CA LYS A 167 6.70 -14.89 -8.67
C LYS A 167 7.92 -14.93 -7.73
N GLY A 168 7.86 -15.76 -6.70
CA GLY A 168 8.96 -16.02 -5.75
C GLY A 168 9.75 -14.79 -5.32
N ARG A 169 11.02 -14.71 -5.72
CA ARG A 169 11.91 -13.60 -5.31
C ARG A 169 11.48 -12.26 -5.90
N ALA A 170 11.02 -12.22 -7.15
CA ALA A 170 10.53 -11.01 -7.77
C ALA A 170 9.35 -10.41 -6.98
N SER A 171 8.39 -11.27 -6.59
CA SER A 171 7.28 -10.90 -5.71
C SER A 171 7.77 -10.42 -4.34
N GLY A 172 8.69 -11.18 -3.73
CA GLY A 172 9.25 -10.85 -2.41
C GLY A 172 9.97 -9.50 -2.39
N TYR A 173 10.70 -9.18 -3.46
CA TYR A 173 11.31 -7.86 -3.62
C TYR A 173 10.26 -6.76 -3.77
N LEU A 174 9.34 -6.92 -4.73
CA LEU A 174 8.40 -5.85 -5.07
C LEU A 174 7.49 -5.52 -3.88
N ASN A 175 7.05 -6.53 -3.12
CA ASN A 175 6.30 -6.32 -1.86
C ASN A 175 7.05 -5.48 -0.83
N ASN A 176 8.39 -5.48 -0.86
CA ASN A 176 9.26 -4.78 0.08
C ASN A 176 10.03 -3.62 -0.59
N ALA A 177 9.62 -3.18 -1.79
CA ALA A 177 10.37 -2.18 -2.55
C ALA A 177 10.47 -0.82 -1.81
N LEU A 178 9.46 -0.51 -0.99
CA LEU A 178 9.37 0.72 -0.20
C LEU A 178 9.77 0.52 1.27
N SER A 179 10.25 -0.67 1.65
CA SER A 179 10.71 -0.93 3.02
C SER A 179 11.92 -0.05 3.37
N PRO A 180 12.05 0.44 4.62
CA PRO A 180 13.25 1.13 5.09
C PRO A 180 14.54 0.30 4.93
N SER A 181 14.43 -1.03 4.92
CA SER A 181 15.56 -1.95 4.70
C SER A 181 15.94 -2.12 3.22
N ASN A 182 15.16 -1.58 2.29
CA ASN A 182 15.48 -1.62 0.87
C ASN A 182 16.71 -0.74 0.59
N PRO A 183 17.76 -1.24 -0.08
CA PRO A 183 18.96 -0.47 -0.37
C PRO A 183 18.71 0.89 -1.00
N ILE A 184 17.74 1.00 -1.92
CA ILE A 184 17.44 2.25 -2.62
C ILE A 184 16.80 3.25 -1.65
N VAL A 185 15.86 2.80 -0.82
CA VAL A 185 15.20 3.62 0.20
C VAL A 185 16.21 4.11 1.24
N ASP A 186 17.09 3.24 1.73
CA ASP A 186 18.09 3.57 2.75
C ASP A 186 19.20 4.48 2.20
N ALA A 187 19.76 4.17 1.02
CA ALA A 187 20.80 4.97 0.38
C ALA A 187 20.38 6.44 0.22
N PHE A 188 19.14 6.68 -0.19
CA PHE A 188 18.58 8.02 -0.36
C PHE A 188 17.80 8.55 0.88
N SER A 189 17.75 7.80 1.98
CA SER A 189 17.03 8.14 3.21
C SER A 189 15.57 8.54 2.96
N LEU A 190 14.88 7.75 2.14
CA LEU A 190 13.55 8.08 1.62
C LEU A 190 12.40 7.77 2.58
N SER A 191 12.63 6.99 3.64
CA SER A 191 11.59 6.51 4.56
C SER A 191 10.67 7.63 5.09
N ARG A 192 11.20 8.84 5.29
CA ARG A 192 10.45 10.00 5.76
C ARG A 192 9.39 10.53 4.78
N TYR A 193 9.52 10.21 3.50
CA TYR A 193 8.59 10.62 2.44
C TYR A 193 7.53 9.53 2.15
N LEU A 194 7.67 8.34 2.74
CA LEU A 194 6.81 7.18 2.46
C LEU A 194 5.69 7.03 3.51
N ASN A 195 5.02 8.13 3.86
CA ASN A 195 4.04 8.19 4.94
C ASN A 195 2.79 9.03 4.60
N ARG A 196 2.54 9.27 3.31
CA ARG A 196 1.35 10.03 2.88
C ARG A 196 0.08 9.31 3.33
N LYS A 197 -0.84 10.05 3.94
CA LYS A 197 -2.20 9.57 4.23
C LYS A 197 -2.92 9.24 2.91
N GLU A 198 -3.86 8.29 2.93
CA GLU A 198 -4.66 7.93 1.74
C GLU A 198 -3.79 7.40 0.59
N TRP A 199 -2.64 6.79 0.91
CA TRP A 199 -1.73 6.18 -0.06
C TRP A 199 -1.15 4.87 0.48
N SER A 200 -1.22 3.80 -0.33
CA SER A 200 -0.61 2.52 0.00
C SER A 200 0.90 2.55 -0.22
N THR A 201 1.70 2.08 0.73
CA THR A 201 3.16 1.88 0.54
C THR A 201 3.49 0.48 0.01
N ARG A 202 2.48 -0.32 -0.32
CA ARG A 202 2.64 -1.71 -0.77
C ARG A 202 2.41 -1.80 -2.29
N PRO A 203 3.46 -2.01 -3.10
CA PRO A 203 3.36 -1.91 -4.57
C PRO A 203 2.57 -3.03 -5.25
N MET A 204 2.18 -4.08 -4.52
CA MET A 204 1.38 -5.20 -5.03
C MET A 204 0.01 -5.29 -4.34
N ASP A 205 -0.27 -4.42 -3.38
CA ASP A 205 -1.55 -4.40 -2.69
C ASP A 205 -2.57 -3.58 -3.49
N ILE A 206 -3.03 -4.18 -4.60
CA ILE A 206 -4.00 -3.59 -5.52
C ILE A 206 -5.24 -3.14 -4.74
N GLY A 207 -5.74 -3.97 -3.81
CA GLY A 207 -6.90 -3.65 -2.99
C GLY A 207 -6.71 -2.34 -2.22
N SER A 208 -5.57 -2.17 -1.55
CA SER A 208 -5.24 -0.93 -0.83
C SER A 208 -5.10 0.29 -1.74
N MET A 209 -4.61 0.14 -2.97
CA MET A 209 -4.56 1.27 -3.93
C MET A 209 -5.96 1.79 -4.27
N TYR A 210 -6.94 0.90 -4.39
CA TYR A 210 -8.32 1.30 -4.58
C TYR A 210 -8.94 1.87 -3.31
N THR A 211 -8.83 1.18 -2.17
CA THR A 211 -9.55 1.56 -0.95
C THR A 211 -8.98 2.77 -0.23
N GLN A 212 -7.66 2.99 -0.33
CA GLN A 212 -7.01 4.13 0.34
C GLN A 212 -6.96 5.37 -0.54
N THR A 213 -6.93 5.21 -1.87
CA THR A 213 -6.71 6.32 -2.81
C THR A 213 -7.85 6.50 -3.81
N LEU A 214 -8.07 5.54 -4.72
CA LEU A 214 -8.97 5.76 -5.86
C LEU A 214 -10.45 5.93 -5.46
N LEU A 215 -10.95 5.09 -4.54
CA LEU A 215 -12.34 5.14 -4.10
C LEU A 215 -12.64 6.39 -3.25
N PRO A 216 -11.83 6.77 -2.25
CA PRO A 216 -12.05 8.02 -1.51
C PRO A 216 -12.07 9.27 -2.40
N LEU A 217 -11.18 9.36 -3.39
CA LEU A 217 -11.18 10.50 -4.32
C LEU A 217 -12.43 10.51 -5.19
N ALA A 218 -12.83 9.37 -5.76
CA ALA A 218 -14.07 9.27 -6.52
C ALA A 218 -15.32 9.58 -5.67
N GLU A 219 -15.34 9.22 -4.38
CA GLU A 219 -16.44 9.55 -3.47
C GLU A 219 -16.61 11.07 -3.31
N GLN A 220 -15.49 11.82 -3.30
CA GLN A 220 -15.47 13.27 -3.16
C GLN A 220 -15.79 13.98 -4.48
N GLU A 221 -15.25 13.49 -5.60
CA GLU A 221 -15.34 14.20 -6.89
C GLU A 221 -16.53 13.76 -7.75
N ASN A 222 -16.71 12.45 -7.94
CA ASN A 222 -17.70 11.90 -8.85
C ASN A 222 -18.10 10.48 -8.46
N LYS A 223 -19.21 10.36 -7.73
CA LYS A 223 -19.76 9.10 -7.24
C LYS A 223 -20.16 8.13 -8.36
N GLU A 224 -20.43 8.62 -9.58
CA GLU A 224 -20.75 7.78 -10.73
C GLU A 224 -19.58 6.86 -11.14
N LEU A 225 -18.35 7.20 -10.74
CA LEU A 225 -17.16 6.38 -11.01
C LEU A 225 -17.03 5.19 -10.04
N LEU A 226 -17.68 5.23 -8.88
CA LEU A 226 -17.49 4.23 -7.82
C LEU A 226 -17.83 2.80 -8.26
N PRO A 227 -18.93 2.52 -8.98
CA PRO A 227 -19.21 1.16 -9.47
C PRO A 227 -18.10 0.64 -10.38
N GLY A 228 -17.67 1.45 -11.34
CA GLY A 228 -16.62 1.08 -12.29
C GLY A 228 -15.26 0.85 -11.63
N LEU A 229 -14.89 1.66 -10.64
CA LEU A 229 -13.65 1.47 -9.88
C LEU A 229 -13.67 0.18 -9.05
N TRP A 230 -14.81 -0.16 -8.44
CA TRP A 230 -14.96 -1.44 -7.74
C TRP A 230 -14.88 -2.65 -8.69
N ASP A 231 -15.49 -2.56 -9.86
CA ASP A 231 -15.44 -3.62 -10.87
C ASP A 231 -14.00 -3.80 -11.40
N ALA A 232 -13.30 -2.69 -11.63
CA ALA A 232 -11.88 -2.69 -12.00
C ALA A 232 -11.01 -3.31 -10.89
N ARG A 233 -11.28 -3.00 -9.61
CA ARG A 233 -10.60 -3.63 -8.47
C ARG A 233 -10.78 -5.14 -8.44
N ILE A 234 -12.04 -5.62 -8.46
CA ILE A 234 -12.36 -7.05 -8.39
C ILE A 234 -11.70 -7.79 -9.55
N THR A 235 -11.74 -7.21 -10.75
CA THR A 235 -11.11 -7.79 -11.95
C THR A 235 -9.60 -7.85 -11.80
N ALA A 236 -8.95 -6.75 -11.38
CA ALA A 236 -7.50 -6.69 -11.19
C ALA A 236 -7.02 -7.69 -10.13
N GLU A 237 -7.69 -7.76 -8.97
CA GLU A 237 -7.38 -8.74 -7.93
C GLU A 237 -7.58 -10.18 -8.43
N GLY A 238 -8.66 -10.46 -9.15
CA GLY A 238 -8.93 -11.79 -9.70
C GLY A 238 -7.87 -12.25 -10.70
N VAL A 239 -7.49 -11.39 -11.65
CA VAL A 239 -6.43 -11.69 -12.63
C VAL A 239 -5.09 -11.88 -11.92
N PHE A 240 -4.74 -10.95 -11.02
CA PHE A 240 -3.46 -11.01 -10.31
C PHE A 240 -3.34 -12.28 -9.46
N ARG A 241 -4.39 -12.65 -8.72
CA ARG A 241 -4.42 -13.85 -7.87
C ARG A 241 -4.38 -15.13 -8.69
N LYS A 242 -5.10 -15.20 -9.81
CA LYS A 242 -5.08 -16.38 -10.69
C LYS A 242 -3.66 -16.76 -11.12
N GLU A 243 -2.82 -15.77 -11.39
CA GLU A 243 -1.43 -15.99 -11.83
C GLU A 243 -0.45 -16.30 -10.68
N ASN A 244 -0.80 -15.89 -9.45
CA ASN A 244 0.09 -15.95 -8.29
C ASN A 244 -0.31 -16.96 -7.21
N MET A 245 -1.49 -17.57 -7.32
CA MET A 245 -1.98 -18.63 -6.44
C MET A 245 -1.91 -19.99 -7.13
N PHE A 246 -1.80 -21.05 -6.34
CA PHE A 246 -1.99 -22.40 -6.87
C PHE A 246 -3.46 -22.61 -7.24
N ALA A 247 -3.73 -23.41 -8.28
CA ALA A 247 -5.09 -23.56 -8.82
C ALA A 247 -6.16 -23.95 -7.75
N PRO A 248 -5.91 -24.88 -6.82
CA PRO A 248 -6.88 -25.20 -5.77
C PRO A 248 -7.14 -24.02 -4.82
N GLU A 249 -6.11 -23.22 -4.51
CA GLU A 249 -6.25 -22.03 -3.67
C GLU A 249 -7.06 -20.96 -4.40
N PHE A 250 -6.84 -20.79 -5.71
CA PHE A 250 -7.61 -19.86 -6.53
C PHE A 250 -9.08 -20.29 -6.65
N GLU A 251 -9.36 -21.59 -6.74
CA GLU A 251 -10.73 -22.11 -6.70
C GLU A 251 -11.41 -21.81 -5.35
N LEU A 252 -10.71 -22.00 -4.22
CA LEU A 252 -11.21 -21.65 -2.90
C LEU A 252 -11.49 -20.14 -2.79
N TRP A 253 -10.56 -19.31 -3.25
CA TRP A 253 -10.75 -17.85 -3.31
C TRP A 253 -11.98 -17.49 -4.16
N THR A 254 -12.17 -18.13 -5.31
CA THR A 254 -13.31 -17.88 -6.20
C THR A 254 -14.64 -18.28 -5.56
N ARG A 255 -14.66 -19.35 -4.76
CA ARG A 255 -15.89 -19.82 -4.08
C ARG A 255 -16.22 -19.00 -2.83
N ASN A 256 -15.21 -18.49 -2.12
CA ASN A 256 -15.41 -17.87 -0.80
C ASN A 256 -15.20 -16.35 -0.82
N GLU A 257 -14.02 -15.91 -1.26
CA GLU A 257 -13.61 -14.51 -1.16
C GLU A 257 -14.25 -13.65 -2.25
N LEU A 258 -14.38 -14.15 -3.48
CA LEU A 258 -14.96 -13.37 -4.57
C LEU A 258 -16.43 -12.98 -4.32
N PRO A 259 -17.33 -13.88 -3.87
CA PRO A 259 -18.68 -13.49 -3.45
C PRO A 259 -18.67 -12.46 -2.32
N THR A 260 -17.76 -12.61 -1.34
CA THR A 260 -17.58 -11.66 -0.24
C THR A 260 -17.15 -10.28 -0.75
N MET A 261 -16.24 -10.20 -1.72
CA MET A 261 -15.85 -8.94 -2.36
C MET A 261 -17.02 -8.30 -3.13
N ARG A 262 -17.85 -9.09 -3.82
CA ARG A 262 -19.05 -8.58 -4.50
C ARG A 262 -20.07 -8.05 -3.49
N TRP A 263 -20.22 -8.70 -2.35
CA TRP A 263 -21.04 -8.21 -1.24
C TRP A 263 -20.50 -6.88 -0.70
N GLN A 264 -19.20 -6.79 -0.44
CA GLN A 264 -18.54 -5.56 0.01
C GLN A 264 -18.72 -4.40 -0.98
N ARG A 265 -18.59 -4.66 -2.29
CA ARG A 265 -18.89 -3.69 -3.35
C ARG A 265 -20.32 -3.19 -3.22
N ALA A 266 -21.29 -4.10 -3.16
CA ALA A 266 -22.71 -3.72 -3.09
C ALA A 266 -23.00 -2.92 -1.81
N MET A 267 -22.45 -3.32 -0.65
CA MET A 267 -22.55 -2.58 0.60
C MET A 267 -21.95 -1.17 0.50
N TYR A 268 -20.76 -1.05 -0.08
CA TYR A 268 -20.13 0.24 -0.29
C TYR A 268 -20.97 1.14 -1.20
N LEU A 269 -21.48 0.61 -2.32
CA LEU A 269 -22.32 1.38 -3.25
C LEU A 269 -23.68 1.76 -2.68
N TYR A 270 -24.23 0.96 -1.76
CA TYR A 270 -25.45 1.34 -1.03
C TYR A 270 -25.19 2.58 -0.15
N GLN A 271 -24.04 2.64 0.51
CA GLN A 271 -23.70 3.73 1.43
C GLN A 271 -23.20 4.98 0.71
N LYS A 272 -22.39 4.81 -0.34
CA LYS A 272 -21.58 5.88 -0.95
C LYS A 272 -21.83 6.07 -2.44
N GLY A 273 -22.42 5.08 -3.09
CA GLY A 273 -22.64 5.06 -4.53
C GLY A 273 -23.77 5.98 -4.99
N PRO A 274 -23.98 6.05 -6.31
CA PRO A 274 -24.97 6.96 -6.91
C PRO A 274 -26.41 6.45 -6.78
N SER A 275 -26.61 5.14 -6.59
CA SER A 275 -27.94 4.52 -6.57
C SER A 275 -28.04 3.39 -5.53
N PRO A 276 -28.66 3.65 -4.36
CA PRO A 276 -28.89 2.63 -3.34
C PRO A 276 -29.75 1.45 -3.82
N ILE A 277 -30.74 1.70 -4.69
CA ILE A 277 -31.60 0.63 -5.21
C ILE A 277 -30.83 -0.35 -6.10
N ASN A 278 -29.91 0.13 -6.93
CA ASN A 278 -29.05 -0.73 -7.74
C ASN A 278 -28.12 -1.56 -6.84
N ALA A 279 -27.60 -0.95 -5.77
CA ALA A 279 -26.78 -1.66 -4.80
C ALA A 279 -27.55 -2.76 -4.05
N LEU A 280 -28.80 -2.52 -3.66
CA LEU A 280 -29.68 -3.55 -3.07
C LEU A 280 -29.99 -4.69 -4.06
N ALA A 281 -30.17 -4.37 -5.34
CA ALA A 281 -30.34 -5.37 -6.38
C ALA A 281 -29.07 -6.24 -6.55
N ASP A 282 -27.89 -5.63 -6.50
CA ASP A 282 -26.60 -6.33 -6.53
C ASP A 282 -26.41 -7.23 -5.29
N MET A 283 -26.78 -6.77 -4.09
CA MET A 283 -26.79 -7.60 -2.88
C MET A 283 -27.68 -8.84 -3.03
N LEU A 284 -28.91 -8.64 -3.53
CA LEU A 284 -29.84 -9.75 -3.77
C LEU A 284 -29.27 -10.74 -4.79
N LYS A 285 -28.60 -10.25 -5.84
CA LYS A 285 -27.93 -11.09 -6.84
C LYS A 285 -26.84 -11.95 -6.21
N VAL A 286 -25.97 -11.37 -5.37
CA VAL A 286 -24.91 -12.12 -4.67
C VAL A 286 -25.50 -13.26 -3.85
N ILE A 287 -26.57 -13.02 -3.07
CA ILE A 287 -27.23 -14.06 -2.28
C ILE A 287 -27.81 -15.16 -3.18
N LYS A 288 -28.51 -14.79 -4.25
CA LYS A 288 -29.13 -15.75 -5.17
C LYS A 288 -28.13 -16.66 -5.85
N GLU A 289 -26.99 -16.12 -6.26
CA GLU A 289 -25.90 -16.86 -6.94
C GLU A 289 -25.07 -17.72 -5.98
N ASN A 290 -25.10 -17.44 -4.66
CA ASN A 290 -24.19 -18.04 -3.68
C ASN A 290 -24.92 -18.57 -2.43
N GLN A 291 -26.02 -19.29 -2.62
CA GLN A 291 -26.90 -19.75 -1.52
C GLN A 291 -26.22 -20.70 -0.53
N SER A 292 -25.24 -21.48 -0.98
CA SER A 292 -24.47 -22.41 -0.14
C SER A 292 -23.25 -21.77 0.52
N HIS A 293 -23.02 -20.46 0.33
CA HIS A 293 -21.90 -19.77 0.93
C HIS A 293 -22.06 -19.65 2.44
N ALA A 294 -20.96 -19.76 3.20
CA ALA A 294 -20.98 -19.70 4.66
C ALA A 294 -21.59 -18.40 5.20
N ASP A 295 -21.34 -17.27 4.54
CA ASP A 295 -21.89 -15.96 4.91
C ASP A 295 -23.29 -15.67 4.32
N ALA A 296 -23.88 -16.56 3.51
CA ALA A 296 -25.18 -16.29 2.91
C ALA A 296 -26.30 -15.96 3.94
N PRO A 297 -26.41 -16.66 5.09
CA PRO A 297 -27.38 -16.30 6.13
C PRO A 297 -27.15 -14.89 6.72
N LYS A 298 -25.88 -14.51 6.88
CA LYS A 298 -25.49 -13.17 7.34
C LYS A 298 -25.91 -12.11 6.32
N TRP A 299 -25.59 -12.31 5.04
CA TRP A 299 -25.97 -11.40 3.96
C TRP A 299 -27.49 -11.20 3.86
N VAL A 300 -28.28 -12.27 4.02
CA VAL A 300 -29.75 -12.17 4.06
C VAL A 300 -30.22 -11.28 5.22
N THR A 301 -29.61 -11.45 6.39
CA THR A 301 -29.94 -10.65 7.58
C THR A 301 -29.59 -9.18 7.38
N GLU A 302 -28.40 -8.89 6.87
CA GLU A 302 -27.95 -7.54 6.55
C GLU A 302 -28.86 -6.88 5.49
N LEU A 303 -29.19 -7.57 4.40
CA LEU A 303 -30.09 -7.03 3.36
C LEU A 303 -31.47 -6.67 3.93
N ARG A 304 -32.06 -7.56 4.76
CA ARG A 304 -33.34 -7.30 5.42
C ARG A 304 -33.28 -6.03 6.29
N GLN A 305 -32.21 -5.86 7.05
CA GLN A 305 -32.02 -4.66 7.84
C GLN A 305 -31.96 -3.42 6.95
N LEU A 306 -31.14 -3.42 5.90
CA LEU A 306 -31.00 -2.26 5.01
C LEU A 306 -32.32 -1.87 4.31
N VAL A 307 -33.08 -2.86 3.84
CA VAL A 307 -34.40 -2.63 3.24
C VAL A 307 -35.37 -2.04 4.25
N ASN A 308 -35.42 -2.57 5.47
CA ASN A 308 -36.31 -2.08 6.53
C ASN A 308 -35.96 -0.65 6.98
N HIS A 309 -34.68 -0.29 7.00
CA HIS A 309 -34.24 1.08 7.28
C HIS A 309 -34.52 2.04 6.12
N SER A 310 -34.56 1.54 4.89
CA SER A 310 -34.84 2.34 3.68
C SER A 310 -36.33 2.46 3.35
N ALA A 311 -37.19 1.68 4.02
CA ALA A 311 -38.62 1.70 3.79
C ALA A 311 -39.22 3.02 4.31
N PRO A 312 -40.02 3.76 3.52
CA PRO A 312 -40.85 4.83 4.06
C PRO A 312 -41.77 4.21 5.12
N THR A 313 -41.87 4.82 6.30
CA THR A 313 -42.54 4.30 7.51
C THR A 313 -43.88 3.61 7.24
N GLN A 314 -43.80 2.36 6.82
CA GLN A 314 -44.80 1.33 6.98
C GLN A 314 -44.04 0.18 7.62
N LYS A 315 -44.06 0.23 8.95
CA LYS A 315 -43.72 -0.85 9.85
C LYS A 315 -44.29 -2.12 9.24
N SER A 316 -43.45 -3.02 8.75
CA SER A 316 -43.91 -4.30 8.19
C SER A 316 -44.55 -5.09 9.33
N GLU A 317 -45.88 -5.04 9.43
CA GLU A 317 -46.70 -5.98 10.19
C GLU A 317 -46.54 -7.36 9.55
N ASN A 318 -45.47 -8.08 9.88
CA ASN A 318 -45.40 -9.53 9.67
C ASN A 318 -44.30 -10.17 10.53
N LEU A 319 -44.26 -9.77 11.79
CA LEU A 319 -43.57 -10.45 12.87
C LEU A 319 -44.42 -10.27 14.13
N ASP A 320 -45.57 -10.95 14.16
CA ASP A 320 -46.24 -11.39 15.39
C ASP A 320 -47.44 -12.29 15.02
N SER A 321 -47.17 -13.59 14.85
CA SER A 321 -48.15 -14.67 15.11
C SER A 321 -47.46 -16.03 14.96
N ALA A 322 -46.45 -16.28 15.79
CA ALA A 322 -45.94 -17.64 16.01
C ALA A 322 -45.47 -17.85 17.45
N SER A 323 -46.27 -17.41 18.43
CA SER A 323 -46.27 -17.99 19.78
C SER A 323 -47.44 -17.45 20.58
N SER A 324 -48.59 -18.12 20.53
CA SER A 324 -49.52 -18.32 21.66
C SER A 324 -50.84 -18.88 21.15
N SER A 325 -50.88 -20.20 20.98
CA SER A 325 -52.10 -21.00 21.17
C SER A 325 -51.76 -22.45 20.84
N GLU A 326 -51.47 -23.25 21.87
CA GLU A 326 -52.30 -24.41 22.18
C GLU A 326 -51.97 -24.89 23.59
N GLN A 327 -53.07 -25.11 24.32
CA GLN A 327 -53.15 -25.68 25.67
C GLN A 327 -52.83 -27.17 25.66
#